data_AF-A0A349GWH1-F1
#
_entry.id   AF-A0A349GWH1-F1
#
_cell.length_a   1.000
_cell.length_b   1.000
_cell.length_c   1.000
_cell.angle_alpha   90.00
_cell.angle_beta   90.00
_cell.angle_gamma   90.00
#
_symmetry.space_group_name_H-M   'P 1'
#
loop_
_entity.id
_entity.type
_entity.pdbx_description
1 polymer ?
#
loop_
_entity_poly.entity_id
_entity_poly.type
_entity_poly.pdbx_seq_one_letter_code
_entity_poly.pdbx_strand_id
1 'polypeptide(L)'
;MSSVLLDALTALQKHIRGESVLDDAAVEALTKVVGENKSALMSSTAAIRAAQDLVSVFDAKVGPLWVKHPPLNQKQKLPGDVTRWAVFWVMQHLMDELYNTEGMQNHRDLLDGFRFGSADHFPGRVEATLDPTAVYRVKINGSYPDTWGSPVMHMERPARKPTGAYLVPGTIATVTVPESLVGKGYQILVGAHSWDHSNKPKVLRLYRVTALYDIDRTEVKVANPFGGGLYIEVPARADAGVVEVDVRNAVRSPYFSWKPFHRSTLEEWQKVERLHKAPWADFQSEMYMMQVPTCWIYALDDPVTLMENWDKALGVCNALMGRPHRFGREVLYNQVDLQMRGKAFHPGYPAGNRGYDPMDETDGYSRNHLVRGPQYAHNYEFHELGHAFLFPKYVGDQESAVNLPHVAVMHQAFGAELNEAFRGSRLAGEEPFKTLDTSAIEWMMSDSFVDDGFMKAAERAYQLKGHAKYVDIARLFGWDALGKFFASTQQDHMDGKPWPRNSTGEEGDAYTLRLSESVGADLRPLIHFWGIPIVNPQASDAAFRAAGLNPSTRIHELLVHYKGLIPADNAAFRDYAFKWWGKEPRTDGFTTERNHAARWATYDEAQAAKAGKVLQAIIDRYFPVKK
;
A
#
# COMPACT_ATOMS: atom_id res chain seq x y z
N MET A 1 -1.51 41.47 -14.78
CA MET A 1 -1.79 40.08 -14.32
C MET A 1 -2.57 40.09 -13.02
N SER A 2 -2.10 40.77 -11.96
CA SER A 2 -2.83 40.87 -10.68
C SER A 2 -4.22 41.53 -10.78
N SER A 3 -4.39 42.56 -11.62
CA SER A 3 -5.69 43.22 -11.84
C SER A 3 -6.73 42.29 -12.47
N VAL A 4 -6.34 41.52 -13.48
CA VAL A 4 -7.22 40.56 -14.18
C VAL A 4 -7.72 39.46 -13.23
N LEU A 5 -6.81 38.92 -12.41
CA LEU A 5 -7.19 37.94 -11.38
C LEU A 5 -8.16 38.56 -10.36
N LEU A 6 -7.85 39.77 -9.88
CA LEU A 6 -8.68 40.47 -8.89
C LEU A 6 -10.08 40.76 -9.42
N ASP A 7 -10.21 41.22 -10.66
CA ASP A 7 -11.50 41.48 -11.30
C ASP A 7 -12.33 40.21 -11.43
N ALA A 8 -11.70 39.10 -11.83
CA ALA A 8 -12.37 37.80 -11.95
C ALA A 8 -12.87 37.27 -10.59
N LEU A 9 -12.03 37.32 -9.56
CA LEU A 9 -12.40 36.93 -8.19
C LEU A 9 -13.54 37.81 -7.66
N THR A 10 -13.47 39.12 -7.90
CA THR A 10 -14.50 40.07 -7.45
C THR A 10 -15.85 39.80 -8.15
N ALA A 11 -15.83 39.53 -9.45
CA ALA A 11 -17.05 39.21 -10.20
C ALA A 11 -17.70 37.90 -9.72
N LEU A 12 -16.90 36.86 -9.49
CA LEU A 12 -17.38 35.59 -8.92
C LEU A 12 -17.95 35.79 -7.50
N GLN A 13 -17.30 36.61 -6.68
CA GLN A 13 -17.80 36.92 -5.35
C GLN A 13 -19.16 37.64 -5.39
N LYS A 14 -19.31 38.67 -6.23
CA LYS A 14 -20.59 39.39 -6.41
C LYS A 14 -21.71 38.48 -6.87
N HIS A 15 -21.39 37.50 -7.72
CA HIS A 15 -22.32 36.42 -8.10
C HIS A 15 -22.79 35.61 -6.91
N ILE A 16 -21.87 35.14 -6.07
CA ILE A 16 -22.22 34.36 -4.86
C ILE A 16 -23.05 35.21 -3.88
N ARG A 17 -22.80 36.53 -3.81
CA ARG A 17 -23.58 37.46 -2.96
C ARG A 17 -24.99 37.75 -3.50
N GLY A 18 -25.25 37.46 -4.78
CA GLY A 18 -26.48 37.86 -5.47
C GLY A 18 -26.50 39.34 -5.89
N GLU A 19 -25.34 40.01 -5.90
CA GLU A 19 -25.20 41.43 -6.29
C GLU A 19 -25.11 41.59 -7.82
N SER A 20 -24.67 40.55 -8.53
CA SER A 20 -24.67 40.46 -9.99
C SER A 20 -24.89 39.02 -10.42
N VAL A 21 -25.88 38.73 -11.26
CA VAL A 21 -26.13 37.34 -11.70
C VAL A 21 -25.29 37.02 -12.94
N LEU A 22 -24.46 36.00 -12.83
CA LEU A 22 -23.70 35.42 -13.95
C LEU A 22 -24.37 34.12 -14.39
N ASP A 23 -24.39 33.86 -15.70
CA ASP A 23 -24.74 32.55 -16.22
C ASP A 23 -23.58 31.56 -16.08
N ASP A 24 -23.85 30.28 -16.29
CA ASP A 24 -22.85 29.21 -16.15
C ASP A 24 -21.64 29.43 -17.07
N ALA A 25 -21.84 29.91 -18.30
CA ALA A 25 -20.76 30.16 -19.25
C ALA A 25 -19.83 31.28 -18.76
N ALA A 26 -20.38 32.35 -18.20
CA ALA A 26 -19.61 33.44 -17.60
C ALA A 26 -18.83 32.98 -16.36
N VAL A 27 -19.44 32.17 -15.49
CA VAL A 27 -18.74 31.61 -14.31
C VAL A 27 -17.60 30.68 -14.75
N GLU A 28 -17.80 29.82 -15.75
CA GLU A 28 -16.74 28.96 -16.30
C GLU A 28 -15.61 29.78 -16.92
N ALA A 29 -15.93 30.82 -17.68
CA ALA A 29 -14.93 31.72 -18.28
C ALA A 29 -14.09 32.43 -17.21
N LEU A 30 -14.73 32.98 -16.17
CA LEU A 30 -14.02 33.61 -15.05
C LEU A 30 -13.18 32.60 -14.27
N THR A 31 -13.68 31.38 -14.07
CA THR A 31 -12.92 30.29 -13.40
C THR A 31 -11.65 29.96 -14.18
N LYS A 32 -11.74 29.92 -15.52
CA LYS A 32 -10.57 29.73 -16.39
C LYS A 32 -9.58 30.89 -16.25
N VAL A 33 -10.06 32.14 -16.23
CA VAL A 33 -9.20 33.32 -16.00
C VAL A 33 -8.48 33.23 -14.66
N VAL A 34 -9.17 32.83 -13.59
CA VAL A 34 -8.55 32.60 -12.27
C VAL A 34 -7.43 31.55 -12.38
N GLY A 35 -7.70 30.41 -13.03
CA GLY A 35 -6.71 29.34 -13.20
C GLY A 35 -5.48 29.75 -14.02
N GLU A 36 -5.67 30.53 -15.08
CA GLU A 36 -4.59 31.04 -15.93
C GLU A 36 -3.72 32.10 -15.23
N ASN A 37 -4.27 32.79 -14.24
CA ASN A 37 -3.59 33.89 -13.53
C ASN A 37 -3.26 33.56 -12.07
N LYS A 38 -3.44 32.32 -11.62
CA LYS A 38 -3.31 31.90 -10.21
C LYS A 38 -1.96 32.25 -9.56
N SER A 39 -0.86 32.23 -10.33
CA SER A 39 0.48 32.58 -9.82
C SER A 39 0.58 34.03 -9.34
N ALA A 40 -0.33 34.90 -9.81
CA ALA A 40 -0.42 36.28 -9.33
C ALA A 40 -0.90 36.38 -7.87
N LEU A 41 -1.43 35.29 -7.27
CA LEU A 41 -1.72 35.24 -5.83
C LEU A 41 -0.46 35.54 -5.02
N MET A 42 0.70 34.98 -5.39
CA MET A 42 1.94 35.15 -4.62
C MET A 42 2.49 36.58 -4.62
N SER A 43 2.10 37.40 -5.59
CA SER A 43 2.59 38.78 -5.74
C SER A 43 1.55 39.85 -5.39
N SER A 44 0.35 39.47 -4.92
CA SER A 44 -0.76 40.41 -4.73
C SER A 44 -1.60 40.12 -3.49
N THR A 45 -1.35 40.87 -2.41
CA THR A 45 -2.18 40.88 -1.20
C THR A 45 -3.67 41.11 -1.51
N ALA A 46 -3.98 41.98 -2.46
CA ALA A 46 -5.37 42.25 -2.83
C ALA A 46 -6.04 41.03 -3.48
N ALA A 47 -5.31 40.29 -4.33
CA ALA A 47 -5.83 39.07 -4.95
C ALA A 47 -6.01 37.94 -3.92
N ILE A 48 -5.06 37.79 -2.98
CA ILE A 48 -5.18 36.83 -1.86
C ILE A 48 -6.46 37.13 -1.06
N ARG A 49 -6.65 38.37 -0.62
CA ARG A 49 -7.85 38.77 0.13
C ARG A 49 -9.14 38.52 -0.66
N ALA A 50 -9.17 38.90 -1.93
CA ALA A 50 -10.35 38.65 -2.77
C ALA A 50 -10.67 37.15 -2.91
N ALA A 51 -9.65 36.29 -3.04
CA ALA A 51 -9.83 34.84 -3.08
C ALA A 51 -10.32 34.28 -1.73
N GLN A 52 -9.74 34.72 -0.61
CA GLN A 52 -10.16 34.33 0.73
C GLN A 52 -11.58 34.79 1.05
N ASP A 53 -11.92 36.04 0.70
CA ASP A 53 -13.26 36.59 0.88
C ASP A 53 -14.29 35.87 0.00
N LEU A 54 -13.93 35.49 -1.22
CA LEU A 54 -14.80 34.68 -2.09
C LEU A 54 -15.15 33.35 -1.43
N VAL A 55 -14.15 32.63 -0.91
CA VAL A 55 -14.36 31.35 -0.21
C VAL A 55 -15.20 31.55 1.06
N SER A 56 -14.88 32.57 1.86
CA SER A 56 -15.61 32.87 3.11
C SER A 56 -17.07 33.24 2.85
N VAL A 57 -17.34 34.00 1.80
CA VAL A 57 -18.70 34.34 1.37
C VAL A 57 -19.45 33.10 0.91
N PHE A 58 -18.80 32.23 0.15
CA PHE A 58 -19.39 30.96 -0.27
C PHE A 58 -19.78 30.10 0.94
N ASP A 59 -18.86 29.89 1.87
CA ASP A 59 -19.09 29.12 3.09
C ASP A 59 -20.27 29.68 3.92
N ALA A 60 -20.39 31.01 4.02
CA ALA A 60 -21.45 31.66 4.78
C ALA A 60 -22.82 31.65 4.08
N LYS A 61 -22.86 31.87 2.75
CA LYS A 61 -24.12 32.03 1.99
C LYS A 61 -24.65 30.72 1.43
N VAL A 62 -23.76 29.89 0.91
CA VAL A 62 -24.11 28.64 0.21
C VAL A 62 -23.87 27.44 1.13
N GLY A 63 -22.74 27.46 1.84
CA GLY A 63 -22.31 26.36 2.71
C GLY A 63 -20.97 25.78 2.24
N PRO A 64 -20.11 25.31 3.15
CA PRO A 64 -18.82 24.76 2.74
C PRO A 64 -18.97 23.53 1.84
N LEU A 65 -18.05 23.37 0.89
CA LEU A 65 -17.99 22.20 0.02
C LEU A 65 -17.91 20.92 0.88
N TRP A 66 -18.64 19.89 0.48
CA TRP A 66 -18.75 18.57 1.15
C TRP A 66 -19.38 18.56 2.55
N VAL A 67 -19.64 19.72 3.17
CA VAL A 67 -20.39 19.80 4.44
C VAL A 67 -21.89 19.86 4.18
N LYS A 68 -22.33 20.80 3.32
CA LYS A 68 -23.75 20.99 2.97
C LYS A 68 -24.14 20.48 1.60
N HIS A 69 -23.19 19.95 0.84
CA HIS A 69 -23.36 19.62 -0.57
C HIS A 69 -22.88 18.20 -0.87
N PRO A 70 -23.51 17.52 -1.85
CA PRO A 70 -23.00 16.26 -2.32
C PRO A 70 -21.60 16.43 -2.96
N PRO A 71 -20.82 15.35 -3.04
CA PRO A 71 -19.54 15.36 -3.75
C PRO A 71 -19.63 15.89 -5.18
N LEU A 72 -18.60 16.65 -5.59
CA LEU A 72 -18.43 17.05 -6.99
C LEU A 72 -18.05 15.85 -7.86
N ASN A 73 -18.33 15.93 -9.15
CA ASN A 73 -17.99 14.87 -10.12
C ASN A 73 -17.45 15.46 -11.42
N GLN A 74 -16.23 15.07 -11.79
CA GLN A 74 -15.56 15.54 -13.00
C GLN A 74 -16.24 15.06 -14.29
N LYS A 75 -16.91 13.90 -14.26
CA LYS A 75 -17.54 13.25 -15.42
C LYS A 75 -19.04 13.49 -15.52
N GLN A 76 -19.67 13.89 -14.42
CA GLN A 76 -21.11 14.09 -14.32
C GLN A 76 -21.38 15.39 -13.58
N LYS A 77 -21.14 16.53 -14.25
CA LYS A 77 -21.47 17.85 -13.69
C LYS A 77 -22.98 17.90 -13.45
N LEU A 78 -23.41 18.12 -12.20
CA LEU A 78 -24.81 18.32 -11.88
C LEU A 78 -25.23 19.77 -12.23
N PRO A 79 -26.50 20.01 -12.57
CA PRO A 79 -27.01 21.37 -12.72
C PRO A 79 -26.70 22.20 -11.46
N GLY A 80 -26.13 23.40 -11.64
CA GLY A 80 -25.74 24.27 -10.52
C GLY A 80 -24.40 23.94 -9.84
N ASP A 81 -23.60 23.00 -10.37
CA ASP A 81 -22.23 22.73 -9.89
C ASP A 81 -21.22 23.81 -10.28
N VAL A 82 -21.52 24.65 -11.28
CA VAL A 82 -20.54 25.53 -11.92
C VAL A 82 -19.90 26.50 -10.93
N THR A 83 -20.69 27.14 -10.07
CA THR A 83 -20.17 28.01 -9.00
C THR A 83 -19.38 27.21 -7.95
N ARG A 84 -19.77 25.96 -7.65
CA ARG A 84 -19.02 25.10 -6.71
C ARG A 84 -17.66 24.71 -7.27
N TRP A 85 -17.57 24.47 -8.58
CA TRP A 85 -16.30 24.24 -9.28
C TRP A 85 -15.40 25.48 -9.28
N ALA A 86 -15.97 26.68 -9.47
CA ALA A 86 -15.22 27.93 -9.37
C ALA A 86 -14.56 28.05 -7.99
N VAL A 87 -15.33 27.84 -6.92
CA VAL A 87 -14.84 27.89 -5.54
C VAL A 87 -13.82 26.78 -5.26
N PHE A 88 -14.06 25.56 -5.73
CA PHE A 88 -13.10 24.46 -5.63
C PHE A 88 -11.74 24.84 -6.19
N TRP A 89 -11.69 25.46 -7.37
CA TRP A 89 -10.43 25.86 -7.99
C TRP A 89 -9.77 27.01 -7.26
N VAL A 90 -10.53 28.02 -6.78
CA VAL A 90 -9.98 29.09 -5.92
C VAL A 90 -9.35 28.50 -4.67
N MET A 91 -10.02 27.57 -3.98
CA MET A 91 -9.46 26.86 -2.81
C MET A 91 -8.18 26.08 -3.16
N GLN A 92 -8.18 25.34 -4.27
CA GLN A 92 -7.02 24.58 -4.70
C GLN A 92 -5.82 25.49 -5.02
N HIS A 93 -6.07 26.63 -5.68
CA HIS A 93 -5.02 27.59 -6.01
C HIS A 93 -4.49 28.34 -4.78
N LEU A 94 -5.36 28.72 -3.82
CA LEU A 94 -4.91 29.24 -2.53
C LEU A 94 -3.95 28.26 -1.85
N MET A 95 -4.33 26.97 -1.81
CA MET A 95 -3.49 25.92 -1.23
C MET A 95 -2.15 25.78 -1.95
N ASP A 96 -2.18 25.55 -3.26
CA ASP A 96 -0.97 25.25 -4.05
C ASP A 96 0.03 26.41 -4.10
N GLU A 97 -0.45 27.65 -4.21
CA GLU A 97 0.40 28.82 -4.47
C GLU A 97 0.88 29.48 -3.17
N LEU A 98 0.14 29.40 -2.04
CA LEU A 98 0.43 30.16 -0.82
C LEU A 98 0.93 29.34 0.38
N TYR A 99 0.53 28.06 0.51
CA TYR A 99 0.84 27.27 1.70
C TYR A 99 2.11 26.45 1.51
N ASN A 100 3.23 27.17 1.49
CA ASN A 100 4.59 26.66 1.34
C ASN A 100 5.58 27.63 2.04
N THR A 101 6.88 27.30 2.02
CA THR A 101 7.95 28.11 2.64
C THR A 101 7.88 29.60 2.24
N GLU A 102 7.79 29.90 0.94
CA GLU A 102 7.81 31.27 0.41
C GLU A 102 6.54 32.04 0.81
N GLY A 103 5.37 31.42 0.67
CA GLY A 103 4.11 32.07 1.01
C GLY A 103 3.97 32.38 2.49
N MET A 104 4.49 31.52 3.37
CA MET A 104 4.55 31.83 4.80
C MET A 104 5.50 32.99 5.12
N GLN A 105 6.63 33.09 4.42
CA GLN A 105 7.56 34.22 4.62
C GLN A 105 6.94 35.55 4.17
N ASN A 106 6.24 35.55 3.03
CA ASN A 106 5.77 36.78 2.39
C ASN A 106 4.36 37.21 2.84
N HIS A 107 3.50 36.27 3.25
CA HIS A 107 2.07 36.52 3.44
C HIS A 107 1.53 36.00 4.78
N ARG A 108 2.39 35.78 5.78
CA ARG A 108 2.02 35.26 7.11
C ARG A 108 0.71 35.84 7.66
N ASP A 109 0.59 37.17 7.67
CA ASP A 109 -0.55 37.88 8.26
C ASP A 109 -1.89 37.62 7.52
N LEU A 110 -1.84 37.17 6.27
CA LEU A 110 -3.02 36.76 5.50
C LEU A 110 -3.34 35.28 5.70
N LEU A 111 -2.36 34.45 6.06
CA LEU A 111 -2.57 33.02 6.32
C LEU A 111 -3.10 32.79 7.74
N ASP A 112 -2.73 33.65 8.70
CA ASP A 112 -3.22 33.58 10.07
C ASP A 112 -4.70 33.95 10.15
N GLY A 113 -5.51 33.07 10.73
CA GLY A 113 -6.96 33.23 10.87
C GLY A 113 -7.80 32.77 9.68
N PHE A 114 -7.20 32.44 8.54
CA PHE A 114 -7.96 31.97 7.37
C PHE A 114 -8.04 30.44 7.28
N ARG A 115 -9.26 29.91 7.27
CA ARG A 115 -9.53 28.47 7.10
C ARG A 115 -10.58 28.23 6.02
N PHE A 116 -10.58 27.02 5.47
CA PHE A 116 -11.71 26.53 4.71
C PHE A 116 -12.77 25.96 5.65
N GLY A 117 -14.05 26.30 5.44
CA GLY A 117 -15.16 25.69 6.16
C GLY A 117 -15.23 24.17 5.94
N SER A 118 -14.80 23.69 4.77
CA SER A 118 -14.67 22.27 4.43
C SER A 118 -13.75 21.47 5.35
N ALA A 119 -12.88 22.14 6.13
CA ALA A 119 -12.04 21.47 7.12
C ALA A 119 -12.85 20.67 8.14
N ASP A 120 -14.09 21.08 8.43
CA ASP A 120 -14.97 20.37 9.35
C ASP A 120 -15.47 19.03 8.79
N HIS A 121 -15.45 18.83 7.46
CA HIS A 121 -15.72 17.54 6.81
C HIS A 121 -14.46 16.71 6.64
N PHE A 122 -13.43 17.28 6.02
CA PHE A 122 -12.14 16.63 5.85
C PHE A 122 -11.00 17.66 5.89
N PRO A 123 -9.92 17.42 6.65
CA PRO A 123 -9.59 16.20 7.41
C PRO A 123 -10.50 15.94 8.62
N GLY A 124 -11.36 16.88 9.00
CA GLY A 124 -12.34 16.70 10.06
C GLY A 124 -12.24 17.80 11.10
N ARG A 125 -13.34 18.02 11.83
CA ARG A 125 -13.42 19.02 12.88
C ARG A 125 -12.40 18.74 13.99
N VAL A 126 -11.72 19.79 14.44
CA VAL A 126 -10.88 19.75 15.64
C VAL A 126 -11.72 20.22 16.84
N GLU A 127 -11.97 19.33 17.79
CA GLU A 127 -12.74 19.66 19.02
C GLU A 127 -11.83 19.95 20.23
N ALA A 128 -10.52 19.84 20.06
CA ALA A 128 -9.55 20.18 21.10
C ALA A 128 -9.42 21.70 21.26
N THR A 129 -9.28 22.17 22.50
CA THR A 129 -8.98 23.58 22.79
C THR A 129 -7.51 23.86 22.53
N LEU A 130 -7.23 24.92 21.78
CA LEU A 130 -5.87 25.37 21.50
C LEU A 130 -5.31 26.15 22.70
N ASP A 131 -4.15 25.71 23.19
CA ASP A 131 -3.32 26.48 24.12
C ASP A 131 -2.06 26.97 23.37
N PRO A 132 -1.98 28.26 23.02
CA PRO A 132 -0.82 28.83 22.32
C PRO A 132 0.48 28.80 23.14
N THR A 133 0.39 28.63 24.46
CA THR A 133 1.53 28.60 25.37
C THR A 133 2.10 27.20 25.58
N ALA A 134 1.30 26.16 25.30
CA ALA A 134 1.74 24.78 25.38
C ALA A 134 2.87 24.49 24.39
N VAL A 135 3.87 23.73 24.87
CA VAL A 135 4.98 23.21 24.07
C VAL A 135 4.88 21.69 24.08
N TYR A 136 4.70 21.09 22.90
CA TYR A 136 4.76 19.65 22.75
C TYR A 136 6.14 19.24 22.26
N ARG A 137 6.90 18.60 23.13
CA ARG A 137 8.21 18.07 22.81
C ARG A 137 8.08 16.61 22.41
N VAL A 138 8.65 16.25 21.26
CA VAL A 138 8.64 14.89 20.74
C VAL A 138 10.03 14.49 20.24
N LYS A 139 10.41 13.22 20.46
CA LYS A 139 11.60 12.62 19.85
C LYS A 139 11.24 11.92 18.57
N ILE A 140 11.98 12.19 17.51
CA ILE A 140 11.86 11.50 16.22
C ILE A 140 13.20 10.88 15.81
N ASN A 141 13.16 9.84 14.99
CA ASN A 141 14.34 9.37 14.29
C ASN A 141 14.55 10.24 13.03
N GLY A 142 15.53 11.13 13.09
CA GLY A 142 15.98 11.97 11.98
C GLY A 142 16.92 11.27 11.00
N SER A 143 17.12 9.95 11.10
CA SER A 143 17.92 9.19 10.14
C SER A 143 17.08 8.35 9.19
N TYR A 144 17.48 8.33 7.93
CA TYR A 144 16.99 7.41 6.90
C TYR A 144 18.16 6.97 6.01
N PRO A 145 19.07 6.12 6.52
CA PRO A 145 20.27 5.70 5.78
C PRO A 145 19.90 4.81 4.58
N ASP A 146 20.82 4.71 3.62
CA ASP A 146 20.72 3.68 2.58
C ASP A 146 20.62 2.31 3.24
N THR A 147 19.68 1.48 2.79
CA THR A 147 19.50 0.15 3.36
C THR A 147 20.16 -0.89 2.46
N TRP A 148 20.77 -1.90 3.08
CA TRP A 148 21.34 -3.04 2.36
C TRP A 148 20.28 -3.80 1.56
N GLY A 149 20.67 -4.23 0.36
CA GLY A 149 19.85 -4.97 -0.59
C GLY A 149 19.30 -4.11 -1.72
N SER A 150 18.48 -4.72 -2.56
CA SER A 150 17.91 -4.08 -3.75
C SER A 150 16.89 -2.99 -3.41
N PRO A 151 16.51 -2.15 -4.38
CA PRO A 151 15.45 -1.16 -4.19
C PRO A 151 14.10 -1.77 -3.83
N VAL A 152 13.37 -1.06 -2.97
CA VAL A 152 11.92 -1.27 -2.75
C VAL A 152 11.15 -0.09 -3.36
N MET A 153 9.87 -0.30 -3.64
CA MET A 153 9.03 0.79 -4.17
C MET A 153 9.01 1.99 -3.20
N HIS A 154 9.11 3.19 -3.78
CA HIS A 154 9.07 4.45 -3.04
C HIS A 154 10.23 4.67 -2.05
N MET A 155 11.36 3.95 -2.18
CA MET A 155 12.56 4.17 -1.36
C MET A 155 13.14 5.58 -1.48
N GLU A 156 12.91 6.25 -2.61
CA GLU A 156 13.35 7.62 -2.87
C GLU A 156 12.58 8.68 -2.09
N ARG A 157 11.40 8.33 -1.56
CA ARG A 157 10.57 9.27 -0.80
C ARG A 157 11.11 9.46 0.61
N PRO A 158 10.97 10.66 1.19
CA PRO A 158 11.30 10.89 2.60
C PRO A 158 10.58 9.92 3.55
N ALA A 159 11.24 9.61 4.67
CA ALA A 159 10.66 8.84 5.75
C ALA A 159 9.86 9.76 6.68
N ARG A 160 8.54 9.57 6.69
CA ARG A 160 7.63 10.33 7.54
C ARG A 160 7.78 10.00 9.02
N LYS A 161 7.85 11.01 9.87
CA LYS A 161 7.90 10.88 11.33
C LYS A 161 6.78 11.71 12.00
N PRO A 162 5.79 11.06 12.64
CA PRO A 162 4.73 11.75 13.37
C PRO A 162 5.26 12.52 14.57
N THR A 163 4.62 13.66 14.88
CA THR A 163 4.95 14.44 16.09
C THR A 163 3.92 14.26 17.22
N GLY A 164 2.74 13.68 16.94
CA GLY A 164 1.61 13.67 17.87
C GLY A 164 0.96 15.05 18.07
N ALA A 165 1.29 16.03 17.22
CA ALA A 165 0.68 17.34 17.18
C ALA A 165 -0.17 17.52 15.90
N TYR A 166 -1.20 18.36 16.02
CA TYR A 166 -2.16 18.65 14.97
C TYR A 166 -2.40 20.15 14.88
N LEU A 167 -2.25 20.71 13.68
CA LEU A 167 -2.54 22.10 13.38
C LEU A 167 -4.05 22.33 13.36
N VAL A 168 -4.53 23.27 14.16
CA VAL A 168 -5.92 23.74 14.10
C VAL A 168 -6.11 24.53 12.78
N PRO A 169 -7.14 24.24 11.97
CA PRO A 169 -7.36 24.92 10.70
C PRO A 169 -7.36 26.44 10.84
N GLY A 170 -6.58 27.13 9.99
CA GLY A 170 -6.47 28.59 9.98
C GLY A 170 -5.65 29.19 11.12
N THR A 171 -4.82 28.40 11.80
CA THR A 171 -3.82 28.90 12.75
C THR A 171 -2.41 28.68 12.22
N ILE A 172 -1.42 29.29 12.88
CA ILE A 172 0.00 29.09 12.56
C ILE A 172 0.70 28.37 13.71
N ALA A 173 1.21 27.17 13.47
CA ALA A 173 2.07 26.47 14.41
C ALA A 173 3.53 26.93 14.25
N THR A 174 4.29 26.86 15.33
CA THR A 174 5.74 27.04 15.30
C THR A 174 6.40 25.72 15.66
N VAL A 175 7.26 25.23 14.77
CA VAL A 175 8.04 24.00 14.95
C VAL A 175 9.49 24.39 15.14
N THR A 176 10.05 24.03 16.29
CA THR A 176 11.45 24.26 16.63
C THR A 176 12.23 22.94 16.53
N VAL A 177 13.31 22.96 15.77
CA VAL A 177 14.16 21.78 15.52
C VAL A 177 15.63 22.09 15.82
N PRO A 178 16.48 21.07 16.02
CA PRO A 178 17.90 21.31 16.21
C PRO A 178 18.59 21.71 14.89
N GLU A 179 19.72 22.40 15.04
CA GLU A 179 20.60 22.82 13.94
C GLU A 179 21.00 21.64 13.02
N SER A 180 21.01 20.41 13.55
CA SER A 180 21.35 19.23 12.78
C SER A 180 20.40 18.95 11.60
N LEU A 181 19.18 19.50 11.59
CA LEU A 181 18.21 19.34 10.49
C LEU A 181 18.21 20.52 9.49
N VAL A 182 18.73 21.68 9.90
CA VAL A 182 18.62 22.94 9.18
C VAL A 182 19.39 22.91 7.86
N GLY A 183 18.72 23.24 6.76
CA GLY A 183 19.32 23.33 5.42
C GLY A 183 19.72 21.99 4.81
N LYS A 184 19.25 20.86 5.36
CA LYS A 184 19.64 19.50 4.92
C LYS A 184 18.55 18.72 4.19
N GLY A 185 17.54 19.42 3.67
CA GLY A 185 16.45 18.82 2.91
C GLY A 185 15.34 18.18 3.75
N TYR A 186 15.35 18.35 5.07
CA TYR A 186 14.20 18.03 5.92
C TYR A 186 13.06 19.01 5.67
N GLN A 187 11.84 18.53 5.78
CA GLN A 187 10.64 19.35 5.62
C GLN A 187 9.64 19.07 6.74
N ILE A 188 8.85 20.08 7.10
CA ILE A 188 7.67 19.93 7.93
C ILE A 188 6.48 19.73 7.00
N LEU A 189 5.77 18.63 7.19
CA LEU A 189 4.52 18.33 6.50
C LEU A 189 3.33 18.70 7.40
N VAL A 190 2.38 19.47 6.86
CA VAL A 190 1.12 19.82 7.53
C VAL A 190 -0.05 19.20 6.78
N GLY A 191 -0.74 18.27 7.42
CA GLY A 191 -1.63 17.32 6.75
C GLY A 191 -1.08 15.92 6.90
N ALA A 192 -1.41 15.02 5.98
CA ALA A 192 -0.81 13.68 5.94
C ALA A 192 -1.10 12.98 4.61
N HIS A 193 -2.24 13.33 4.00
CA HIS A 193 -2.71 12.74 2.76
C HIS A 193 -1.90 13.29 1.59
N SER A 194 -0.89 12.53 1.17
CA SER A 194 0.08 12.93 0.13
C SER A 194 -0.38 12.65 -1.29
N TRP A 195 -1.48 11.91 -1.45
CA TRP A 195 -1.95 11.50 -2.78
C TRP A 195 -2.81 12.59 -3.43
N ASP A 196 -2.42 12.94 -4.65
CA ASP A 196 -3.19 13.79 -5.55
C ASP A 196 -4.39 13.02 -6.12
N HIS A 197 -5.60 13.53 -5.90
CA HIS A 197 -6.85 12.92 -6.35
C HIS A 197 -7.44 13.57 -7.62
N SER A 198 -6.66 14.34 -8.38
CA SER A 198 -7.09 14.98 -9.64
C SER A 198 -7.52 13.98 -10.72
N ASN A 199 -7.11 12.72 -10.64
CA ASN A 199 -7.54 11.66 -11.56
C ASN A 199 -8.87 10.99 -11.14
N LYS A 200 -9.47 11.37 -10.01
CA LYS A 200 -10.68 10.74 -9.48
C LYS A 200 -11.94 11.34 -10.10
N PRO A 201 -12.87 10.52 -10.62
CA PRO A 201 -14.12 11.05 -11.15
C PRO A 201 -14.97 11.68 -10.04
N LYS A 202 -15.07 11.04 -8.87
CA LYS A 202 -15.74 11.57 -7.69
C LYS A 202 -14.75 12.36 -6.83
N VAL A 203 -15.08 13.60 -6.52
CA VAL A 203 -14.22 14.53 -5.79
C VAL A 203 -14.79 14.72 -4.38
N LEU A 204 -14.16 14.04 -3.42
CA LEU A 204 -14.57 14.00 -2.00
C LEU A 204 -13.83 15.02 -1.12
N ARG A 205 -12.71 15.55 -1.61
CA ARG A 205 -11.87 16.58 -1.00
C ARG A 205 -11.12 17.33 -2.10
N LEU A 206 -10.40 18.40 -1.77
CA LEU A 206 -9.42 18.99 -2.70
C LEU A 206 -8.43 17.93 -3.18
N TYR A 207 -7.90 18.11 -4.38
CA TYR A 207 -6.98 17.14 -4.98
C TYR A 207 -5.71 17.02 -4.14
N ARG A 208 -5.18 18.15 -3.67
CA ARG A 208 -4.08 18.23 -2.71
C ARG A 208 -4.53 18.99 -1.47
N VAL A 209 -4.21 18.45 -0.30
CA VAL A 209 -4.68 18.93 1.02
C VAL A 209 -3.54 19.09 2.03
N THR A 210 -2.31 18.82 1.62
CA THR A 210 -1.13 18.78 2.49
C THR A 210 -0.14 19.84 2.04
N ALA A 211 0.46 20.56 3.00
CA ALA A 211 1.49 21.57 2.78
C ALA A 211 2.87 21.04 3.19
N LEU A 212 3.93 21.54 2.54
CA LEU A 212 5.33 21.25 2.87
C LEU A 212 6.09 22.56 3.08
N TYR A 213 6.90 22.57 4.15
CA TYR A 213 7.72 23.71 4.55
C TYR A 213 9.15 23.24 4.76
N ASP A 214 10.11 23.91 4.14
CA ASP A 214 11.53 23.58 4.29
C ASP A 214 12.02 23.96 5.69
N ILE A 215 12.87 23.10 6.24
CA ILE A 215 13.59 23.41 7.48
C ILE A 215 14.87 24.17 7.12
N ASP A 216 14.74 25.48 6.91
CA ASP A 216 15.83 26.41 6.56
C ASP A 216 16.41 27.18 7.76
N ARG A 217 15.80 27.02 8.93
CA ARG A 217 16.19 27.60 10.22
C ARG A 217 15.62 26.76 11.36
N THR A 218 16.07 27.02 12.59
CA THR A 218 15.63 26.28 13.78
C THR A 218 14.17 26.52 14.15
N GLU A 219 13.62 27.71 13.92
CA GLU A 219 12.20 28.02 14.16
C GLU A 219 11.43 28.21 12.84
N VAL A 220 10.60 27.22 12.48
CA VAL A 220 9.79 27.26 11.25
C VAL A 220 8.32 27.45 11.61
N LYS A 221 7.67 28.43 10.96
CA LYS A 221 6.23 28.67 11.08
C LYS A 221 5.51 27.94 9.95
N VAL A 222 4.39 27.31 10.25
CA VAL A 222 3.64 26.51 9.27
C VAL A 222 2.15 26.73 9.40
N ALA A 223 1.43 26.69 8.27
CA ALA A 223 -0.02 26.82 8.22
C ALA A 223 -0.63 25.85 7.19
N ASN A 224 -1.93 25.61 7.32
CA ASN A 224 -2.73 24.91 6.32
C ASN A 224 -4.20 25.30 6.57
N PRO A 225 -4.97 25.72 5.55
CA PRO A 225 -6.35 26.17 5.76
C PRO A 225 -7.30 25.01 6.12
N PHE A 226 -6.86 23.76 5.94
CA PHE A 226 -7.51 22.55 6.43
C PHE A 226 -7.01 22.07 7.79
N GLY A 227 -5.93 22.65 8.33
CA GLY A 227 -5.18 22.05 9.44
C GLY A 227 -4.55 20.73 9.04
N GLY A 228 -4.29 19.86 10.02
CA GLY A 228 -3.74 18.53 9.78
C GLY A 228 -2.68 18.12 10.79
N GLY A 229 -2.32 16.83 10.80
CA GLY A 229 -1.18 16.37 11.60
C GLY A 229 0.11 17.06 11.19
N LEU A 230 1.05 17.18 12.13
CA LEU A 230 2.38 17.75 11.90
C LEU A 230 3.39 16.61 11.88
N TYR A 231 4.17 16.53 10.80
CA TYR A 231 5.16 15.48 10.59
C TYR A 231 6.49 16.10 10.15
N ILE A 232 7.58 15.40 10.45
CA ILE A 232 8.88 15.67 9.83
C ILE A 232 9.09 14.66 8.71
N GLU A 233 9.36 15.15 7.51
CA GLU A 233 9.81 14.35 6.37
C GLU A 233 11.33 14.28 6.39
N VAL A 234 11.86 13.08 6.66
CA VAL A 234 13.31 12.81 6.78
C VAL A 234 13.83 12.39 5.40
N PRO A 235 14.72 13.17 4.75
CA PRO A 235 15.17 12.87 3.41
C PRO A 235 15.98 11.58 3.37
N ALA A 236 16.00 10.91 2.22
CA ALA A 236 16.84 9.74 2.01
C ALA A 236 18.31 10.08 2.29
N ARG A 237 19.04 9.13 2.90
CA ARG A 237 20.44 9.22 3.34
C ARG A 237 20.70 10.16 4.51
N ALA A 238 19.66 10.68 5.15
CA ALA A 238 19.79 11.43 6.39
C ALA A 238 20.39 10.57 7.53
N ASP A 239 21.19 11.19 8.39
CA ASP A 239 21.89 10.51 9.50
C ASP A 239 21.83 11.28 10.84
N ALA A 240 20.87 12.19 11.03
CA ALA A 240 20.84 13.09 12.19
C ALA A 240 20.59 12.39 13.55
N GLY A 241 20.31 11.09 13.55
CA GLY A 241 20.04 10.30 14.74
C GLY A 241 18.68 10.62 15.33
N VAL A 242 18.50 10.29 16.62
CA VAL A 242 17.30 10.69 17.35
C VAL A 242 17.42 12.15 17.76
N VAL A 243 16.44 12.97 17.38
CA VAL A 243 16.41 14.41 17.65
C VAL A 243 15.11 14.80 18.34
N GLU A 244 15.15 15.90 19.10
CA GLU A 244 13.98 16.49 19.76
C GLU A 244 13.39 17.62 18.91
N VAL A 245 12.07 17.64 18.77
CA VAL A 245 11.31 18.66 18.05
C VAL A 245 10.27 19.22 19.00
N ASP A 246 10.18 20.55 19.07
CA ASP A 246 9.17 21.25 19.85
C ASP A 246 8.09 21.83 18.93
N VAL A 247 6.83 21.64 19.27
CA VAL A 247 5.68 22.18 18.53
C VAL A 247 4.87 23.10 19.45
N ARG A 248 4.61 24.32 18.99
CA ARG A 248 3.79 25.33 19.69
C ARG A 248 2.61 25.77 18.84
N ASN A 249 1.56 26.23 19.52
CA ASN A 249 0.31 26.67 18.90
C ASN A 249 -0.32 25.56 18.03
N ALA A 250 -0.38 24.36 18.59
CA ALA A 250 -1.05 23.19 18.03
C ALA A 250 -1.88 22.51 19.12
N VAL A 251 -2.70 21.54 18.74
CA VAL A 251 -3.34 20.61 19.69
C VAL A 251 -2.67 19.24 19.61
N ARG A 252 -2.80 18.43 20.65
CA ARG A 252 -2.37 17.03 20.61
C ARG A 252 -3.32 16.18 19.75
N SER A 253 -2.78 15.26 18.98
CA SER A 253 -3.52 14.17 18.33
C SER A 253 -3.18 12.84 19.00
N PRO A 254 -4.09 11.84 18.95
CA PRO A 254 -3.74 10.51 19.44
C PRO A 254 -2.51 9.97 18.72
N TYR A 255 -1.50 9.61 19.49
CA TYR A 255 -0.28 9.01 18.96
C TYR A 255 0.19 7.90 19.87
N PHE A 256 0.25 6.68 19.33
CA PHE A 256 0.90 5.56 19.99
C PHE A 256 2.24 5.26 19.34
N SER A 257 3.32 5.40 20.10
CA SER A 257 4.65 5.08 19.62
C SER A 257 5.22 3.85 20.33
N TRP A 258 5.64 2.88 19.54
CA TRP A 258 6.36 1.67 19.94
C TRP A 258 7.87 1.77 19.66
N LYS A 259 8.37 2.96 19.33
CA LYS A 259 9.80 3.21 19.13
C LYS A 259 10.55 3.18 20.47
N PRO A 260 11.79 2.68 20.52
CA PRO A 260 12.55 2.57 21.77
C PRO A 260 12.90 3.92 22.41
N PHE A 261 13.02 4.99 21.62
CA PHE A 261 13.35 6.34 22.09
C PHE A 261 12.13 7.22 22.39
N HIS A 262 10.93 6.72 22.07
CA HIS A 262 9.65 7.39 22.30
C HIS A 262 8.60 6.29 22.46
N ARG A 263 8.54 5.66 23.64
CA ARG A 263 7.63 4.53 23.88
C ARG A 263 6.45 4.97 24.71
N SER A 264 5.25 4.92 24.14
CA SER A 264 3.99 5.10 24.86
C SER A 264 3.73 3.89 25.76
N THR A 265 3.31 4.13 26.99
CA THR A 265 2.81 3.08 27.88
C THR A 265 1.34 2.78 27.59
N LEU A 266 0.89 1.58 27.99
CA LEU A 266 -0.52 1.20 27.91
C LEU A 266 -1.42 2.16 28.71
N GLU A 267 -0.95 2.59 29.88
CA GLU A 267 -1.69 3.53 30.74
C GLU A 267 -1.82 4.92 30.11
N GLU A 268 -0.73 5.47 29.57
CA GLU A 268 -0.76 6.75 28.83
C GLU A 268 -1.71 6.66 27.64
N TRP A 269 -1.69 5.54 26.90
CA TRP A 269 -2.62 5.34 25.80
C TRP A 269 -4.08 5.38 26.27
N GLN A 270 -4.41 4.58 27.28
CA GLN A 270 -5.79 4.40 27.74
C GLN A 270 -6.37 5.65 28.40
N LYS A 271 -5.54 6.40 29.14
CA LYS A 271 -5.97 7.54 29.97
C LYS A 271 -5.73 8.90 29.32
N VAL A 272 -4.85 9.00 28.33
CA VAL A 272 -4.43 10.28 27.75
C VAL A 272 -4.47 10.26 26.22
N GLU A 273 -3.62 9.48 25.57
CA GLU A 273 -3.36 9.64 24.12
C GLU A 273 -4.61 9.38 23.28
N ARG A 274 -5.34 8.28 23.53
CA ARG A 274 -6.53 7.93 22.74
C ARG A 274 -7.70 8.90 22.94
N LEU A 275 -7.65 9.76 23.95
CA LEU A 275 -8.72 10.70 24.30
C LEU A 275 -8.51 12.09 23.68
N HIS A 276 -7.39 12.32 23.00
CA HIS A 276 -7.16 13.56 22.26
C HIS A 276 -8.16 13.71 21.12
N LYS A 277 -8.69 14.94 20.95
CA LYS A 277 -9.83 15.25 20.07
C LYS A 277 -9.43 15.82 18.70
N ALA A 278 -8.24 15.46 18.22
CA ALA A 278 -7.89 15.69 16.83
C ALA A 278 -8.50 14.56 15.96
N PRO A 279 -8.84 14.82 14.69
CA PRO A 279 -9.60 13.88 13.86
C PRO A 279 -8.81 12.64 13.39
N TRP A 280 -7.48 12.64 13.49
CA TRP A 280 -6.62 11.54 13.05
C TRP A 280 -5.69 11.07 14.15
N ALA A 281 -5.44 9.76 14.16
CA ALA A 281 -4.54 9.07 15.07
C ALA A 281 -3.38 8.43 14.30
N ASP A 282 -2.18 8.53 14.85
CA ASP A 282 -0.97 7.88 14.32
C ASP A 282 -0.52 6.73 15.24
N PHE A 283 0.04 5.69 14.62
CA PHE A 283 0.67 4.58 15.31
C PHE A 283 2.00 4.28 14.62
N GLN A 284 3.07 4.07 15.39
CA GLN A 284 4.39 3.86 14.79
C GLN A 284 5.24 2.89 15.61
N SER A 285 5.89 1.95 14.95
CA SER A 285 6.93 1.06 15.49
C SER A 285 8.19 1.13 14.61
N GLU A 286 9.18 0.27 14.84
CA GLU A 286 10.36 0.22 13.96
C GLU A 286 10.06 -0.19 12.53
N MET A 287 9.04 -1.02 12.31
CA MET A 287 8.72 -1.54 10.98
C MET A 287 7.37 -1.06 10.43
N TYR A 288 6.44 -0.62 11.27
CA TYR A 288 5.09 -0.28 10.85
C TYR A 288 4.72 1.16 11.19
N MET A 289 3.97 1.80 10.29
CA MET A 289 3.25 3.02 10.59
C MET A 289 1.83 2.92 10.07
N MET A 290 0.89 3.55 10.78
CA MET A 290 -0.43 3.81 10.22
C MET A 290 -1.00 5.14 10.68
N GLN A 291 -1.85 5.69 9.82
CA GLN A 291 -2.74 6.79 10.15
C GLN A 291 -4.20 6.36 9.92
N VAL A 292 -5.02 6.50 10.94
CA VAL A 292 -6.44 6.13 10.93
C VAL A 292 -7.30 7.26 11.52
N PRO A 293 -8.61 7.34 11.19
CA PRO A 293 -9.51 8.28 11.85
C PRO A 293 -9.55 8.01 13.36
N THR A 294 -9.50 9.06 14.18
CA THR A 294 -9.52 8.92 15.66
C THR A 294 -10.77 8.20 16.15
N CYS A 295 -11.89 8.37 15.44
CA CYS A 295 -13.15 7.73 15.76
C CYS A 295 -13.05 6.18 15.71
N TRP A 296 -12.03 5.60 15.07
CA TRP A 296 -11.80 4.15 15.03
C TRP A 296 -11.09 3.58 16.27
N ILE A 297 -10.55 4.42 17.17
CA ILE A 297 -9.60 3.98 18.19
C ILE A 297 -9.97 4.33 19.63
N TYR A 298 -11.07 5.05 19.88
CA TYR A 298 -11.47 5.43 21.25
C TYR A 298 -11.62 4.24 22.21
N ALA A 299 -12.08 3.08 21.70
CA ALA A 299 -12.23 1.83 22.43
C ALA A 299 -11.15 0.80 22.08
N LEU A 300 -10.04 1.21 21.45
CA LEU A 300 -8.85 0.37 21.31
C LEU A 300 -8.09 0.37 22.65
N ASP A 301 -8.19 -0.71 23.41
CA ASP A 301 -7.57 -0.79 24.74
C ASP A 301 -6.09 -1.17 24.71
N ASP A 302 -5.67 -2.02 23.77
CA ASP A 302 -4.32 -2.58 23.73
C ASP A 302 -3.63 -2.34 22.37
N PRO A 303 -2.99 -1.17 22.19
CA PRO A 303 -2.17 -0.89 21.02
C PRO A 303 -0.78 -1.56 21.09
N VAL A 304 -0.37 -2.09 22.25
CA VAL A 304 0.93 -2.77 22.41
C VAL A 304 0.90 -4.05 21.60
N THR A 305 -0.06 -4.94 21.89
CA THR A 305 -0.23 -6.20 21.16
C THR A 305 -0.45 -5.96 19.67
N LEU A 306 -1.18 -4.89 19.32
CA LEU A 306 -1.39 -4.50 17.93
C LEU A 306 -0.08 -4.21 17.20
N MET A 307 0.78 -3.35 17.77
CA MET A 307 2.05 -2.97 17.14
C MET A 307 3.07 -4.12 17.15
N GLU A 308 3.08 -4.95 18.21
CA GLU A 308 3.92 -6.16 18.25
C GLU A 308 3.52 -7.16 17.17
N ASN A 309 2.22 -7.35 16.92
CA ASN A 309 1.75 -8.24 15.85
C ASN A 309 2.12 -7.70 14.46
N TRP A 310 1.97 -6.40 14.22
CA TRP A 310 2.44 -5.77 12.98
C TRP A 310 3.95 -5.93 12.79
N ASP A 311 4.74 -5.68 13.83
CA ASP A 311 6.18 -5.88 13.78
C ASP A 311 6.53 -7.34 13.49
N LYS A 312 5.85 -8.30 14.14
CA LYS A 312 6.04 -9.74 13.90
C LYS A 312 5.77 -10.10 12.44
N ALA A 313 4.66 -9.61 11.87
CA ALA A 313 4.32 -9.87 10.48
C ALA A 313 5.37 -9.30 9.50
N LEU A 314 5.79 -8.05 9.71
CA LEU A 314 6.78 -7.40 8.84
C LEU A 314 8.19 -7.99 9.01
N GLY A 315 8.51 -8.48 10.21
CA GLY A 315 9.71 -9.27 10.46
C GLY A 315 9.75 -10.55 9.63
N VAL A 316 8.63 -11.28 9.54
CA VAL A 316 8.48 -12.46 8.66
C VAL A 316 8.65 -12.07 7.19
N CYS A 317 8.03 -10.97 6.74
CA CYS A 317 8.20 -10.48 5.37
C CYS A 317 9.67 -10.16 5.05
N ASN A 318 10.37 -9.48 5.95
CA ASN A 318 11.79 -9.15 5.77
C ASN A 318 12.66 -10.41 5.75
N ALA A 319 12.41 -11.36 6.65
CA ALA A 319 13.13 -12.63 6.68
C ALA A 319 12.92 -13.43 5.39
N LEU A 320 11.67 -13.52 4.90
CA LEU A 320 11.36 -14.12 3.62
C LEU A 320 12.10 -13.43 2.48
N MET A 321 12.13 -12.10 2.45
CA MET A 321 12.78 -11.33 1.38
C MET A 321 14.30 -11.22 1.53
N GLY A 322 14.86 -11.87 2.56
CA GLY A 322 16.28 -11.86 2.88
C GLY A 322 16.80 -10.47 3.20
N ARG A 323 16.01 -9.62 3.87
CA ARG A 323 16.31 -8.22 4.15
C ARG A 323 16.57 -7.96 5.64
N PRO A 324 17.30 -6.88 5.99
CA PRO A 324 17.50 -6.50 7.38
C PRO A 324 16.18 -6.10 8.04
N HIS A 325 16.17 -6.15 9.37
CA HIS A 325 15.00 -5.82 10.17
C HIS A 325 14.67 -4.30 10.20
N ARG A 326 15.67 -3.42 10.01
CA ARG A 326 15.52 -1.95 10.13
C ARG A 326 16.06 -1.22 8.90
N PHE A 327 15.33 -0.22 8.42
CA PHE A 327 15.64 0.59 7.24
C PHE A 327 15.81 2.10 7.54
N GLY A 328 15.63 2.53 8.80
CA GLY A 328 15.42 3.96 9.15
C GLY A 328 14.04 4.50 8.73
N ARG A 329 13.39 3.80 7.81
CA ARG A 329 12.00 3.95 7.40
C ARG A 329 11.20 2.68 7.73
N GLU A 330 9.92 2.85 7.94
CA GLU A 330 8.98 1.77 8.18
C GLU A 330 8.78 0.94 6.90
N VAL A 331 8.74 -0.39 7.04
CA VAL A 331 8.56 -1.36 5.94
C VAL A 331 7.21 -1.15 5.26
N LEU A 332 6.18 -0.88 6.07
CA LEU A 332 4.83 -0.62 5.61
C LEU A 332 4.27 0.60 6.34
N TYR A 333 3.72 1.54 5.57
CA TYR A 333 2.95 2.66 6.09
C TYR A 333 1.57 2.68 5.46
N ASN A 334 0.52 2.44 6.24
CA ASN A 334 -0.86 2.50 5.78
C ASN A 334 -1.54 3.82 6.13
N GLN A 335 -2.33 4.33 5.20
CA GLN A 335 -3.15 5.53 5.40
C GLN A 335 -4.58 5.29 4.93
N VAL A 336 -5.52 5.73 5.74
CA VAL A 336 -6.93 5.84 5.39
C VAL A 336 -7.18 7.22 4.76
N ASP A 337 -8.03 7.29 3.74
CA ASP A 337 -8.48 8.54 3.11
C ASP A 337 -10.01 8.44 2.85
N LEU A 338 -10.66 9.45 2.29
CA LEU A 338 -12.08 9.40 1.91
C LEU A 338 -12.36 8.38 0.78
N GLN A 339 -11.34 8.05 0.01
CA GLN A 339 -11.41 7.05 -1.05
C GLN A 339 -10.03 6.45 -1.30
N MET A 340 -10.00 5.22 -1.78
CA MET A 340 -8.76 4.55 -2.16
C MET A 340 -7.98 5.36 -3.19
N ARG A 341 -6.64 5.32 -3.14
CA ARG A 341 -5.74 5.99 -4.09
C ARG A 341 -5.98 5.54 -5.53
N GLY A 342 -6.10 4.23 -5.77
CA GLY A 342 -6.27 3.63 -7.09
C GLY A 342 -7.71 3.23 -7.41
N LYS A 343 -7.92 2.59 -8.56
CA LYS A 343 -9.13 1.79 -8.84
C LYS A 343 -9.01 0.36 -8.29
N ALA A 344 -7.79 -0.05 -7.99
CA ALA A 344 -7.42 -1.29 -7.31
C ALA A 344 -6.53 -0.94 -6.10
N PHE A 345 -6.15 -1.94 -5.33
CA PHE A 345 -5.13 -1.80 -4.29
C PHE A 345 -3.76 -1.52 -4.93
N HIS A 346 -2.91 -0.77 -4.23
CA HIS A 346 -1.57 -0.40 -4.71
C HIS A 346 -0.57 -0.43 -3.56
N PRO A 347 0.71 -0.74 -3.82
CA PRO A 347 1.78 -0.45 -2.88
C PRO A 347 1.93 1.06 -2.70
N GLY A 348 2.47 1.47 -1.56
CA GLY A 348 2.67 2.88 -1.29
C GLY A 348 3.44 3.16 -0.02
N TYR A 349 3.90 4.39 0.07
CA TYR A 349 4.31 5.02 1.32
C TYR A 349 3.78 6.45 1.30
N PRO A 350 2.58 6.69 1.87
CA PRO A 350 1.67 5.68 2.42
C PRO A 350 0.95 4.81 1.38
N ALA A 351 0.63 3.56 1.71
CA ALA A 351 -0.35 2.76 0.99
C ALA A 351 -1.77 3.25 1.35
N GLY A 352 -2.50 3.73 0.33
CA GLY A 352 -3.82 4.35 0.46
C GLY A 352 -4.94 3.43 -0.01
N ASN A 353 -5.08 2.27 0.64
CA ASN A 353 -5.93 1.16 0.20
C ASN A 353 -7.28 1.09 0.90
N ARG A 354 -7.59 2.03 1.80
CA ARG A 354 -8.83 2.05 2.56
C ARG A 354 -9.51 3.42 2.50
N GLY A 355 -10.79 3.40 2.13
CA GLY A 355 -11.71 4.53 2.25
C GLY A 355 -12.36 4.61 3.64
N TYR A 356 -12.79 5.80 4.02
CA TYR A 356 -13.57 6.12 5.21
C TYR A 356 -14.62 7.19 4.87
N ASP A 357 -15.81 7.09 5.48
CA ASP A 357 -16.83 8.13 5.42
C ASP A 357 -16.87 8.88 6.77
N PRO A 358 -16.57 10.19 6.81
CA PRO A 358 -16.66 11.03 8.01
C PRO A 358 -18.03 11.03 8.69
N MET A 359 -19.09 10.65 7.98
CA MET A 359 -20.46 10.65 8.49
C MET A 359 -20.90 9.30 9.06
N ASP A 360 -20.10 8.24 8.89
CA ASP A 360 -20.43 6.93 9.43
C ASP A 360 -20.35 6.95 10.97
N GLU A 361 -21.39 6.39 11.62
CA GLU A 361 -21.33 6.12 13.05
C GLU A 361 -20.26 5.07 13.36
N THR A 362 -19.59 5.23 14.50
CA THR A 362 -18.60 4.28 14.98
C THR A 362 -18.78 4.04 16.47
N ASP A 363 -18.54 2.79 16.87
CA ASP A 363 -18.51 2.32 18.25
C ASP A 363 -17.19 2.66 18.97
N GLY A 364 -16.30 3.43 18.34
CA GLY A 364 -14.99 3.75 18.88
C GLY A 364 -13.93 2.68 18.64
N TYR A 365 -14.28 1.52 18.05
CA TYR A 365 -13.32 0.49 17.70
C TYR A 365 -13.64 -0.18 16.37
N SER A 366 -13.09 0.37 15.29
CA SER A 366 -13.34 -0.13 13.93
C SER A 366 -13.01 -1.62 13.77
N ARG A 367 -13.79 -2.36 12.97
CA ARG A 367 -13.52 -3.77 12.60
C ARG A 367 -12.39 -3.92 11.57
N ASN A 368 -11.79 -2.81 11.13
CA ASN A 368 -10.75 -2.83 10.13
C ASN A 368 -9.43 -3.40 10.67
N HIS A 369 -8.73 -4.20 9.86
CA HIS A 369 -7.48 -4.87 10.24
C HIS A 369 -6.35 -3.91 10.64
N LEU A 370 -6.38 -2.64 10.21
CA LEU A 370 -5.41 -1.65 10.65
C LEU A 370 -5.38 -1.53 12.19
N VAL A 371 -6.56 -1.52 12.83
CA VAL A 371 -6.69 -1.42 14.30
C VAL A 371 -6.99 -2.76 14.99
N ARG A 372 -7.25 -3.83 14.22
CA ARG A 372 -7.47 -5.20 14.75
C ARG A 372 -6.22 -6.06 14.70
N GLY A 373 -5.29 -5.74 13.81
CA GLY A 373 -4.02 -6.43 13.64
C GLY A 373 -3.90 -7.20 12.32
N PRO A 374 -2.65 -7.52 11.92
CA PRO A 374 -2.32 -8.13 10.64
C PRO A 374 -2.87 -9.55 10.46
N GLN A 375 -3.19 -10.27 11.53
CA GLN A 375 -3.82 -11.59 11.48
C GLN A 375 -5.23 -11.55 10.88
N TYR A 376 -5.85 -10.37 10.86
CA TYR A 376 -7.14 -10.12 10.20
C TYR A 376 -6.99 -9.37 8.87
N ALA A 377 -5.75 -9.14 8.41
CA ALA A 377 -5.52 -8.42 7.17
C ALA A 377 -6.05 -9.22 5.98
N HIS A 378 -6.80 -8.53 5.12
CA HIS A 378 -7.18 -9.08 3.83
C HIS A 378 -5.93 -9.39 2.99
N ASN A 379 -6.05 -10.37 2.11
CA ASN A 379 -4.95 -10.85 1.27
C ASN A 379 -4.27 -9.75 0.45
N TYR A 380 -5.00 -8.69 0.07
CA TYR A 380 -4.43 -7.56 -0.67
C TYR A 380 -3.31 -6.84 0.09
N GLU A 381 -3.34 -6.81 1.43
CA GLU A 381 -2.38 -6.04 2.22
C GLU A 381 -0.95 -6.54 1.98
N PHE A 382 -0.76 -7.85 2.14
CA PHE A 382 0.53 -8.49 1.92
C PHE A 382 0.80 -8.74 0.43
N HIS A 383 -0.22 -8.79 -0.43
CA HIS A 383 -0.06 -8.80 -1.88
C HIS A 383 0.62 -7.50 -2.36
N GLU A 384 0.10 -6.34 -1.95
CA GLU A 384 0.69 -5.05 -2.31
C GLU A 384 2.09 -4.89 -1.72
N LEU A 385 2.32 -5.34 -0.48
CA LEU A 385 3.67 -5.37 0.10
C LEU A 385 4.61 -6.28 -0.71
N GLY A 386 4.11 -7.41 -1.22
CA GLY A 386 4.85 -8.28 -2.15
C GLY A 386 5.30 -7.56 -3.42
N HIS A 387 4.43 -6.74 -4.02
CA HIS A 387 4.81 -5.85 -5.13
C HIS A 387 5.90 -4.85 -4.71
N ALA A 388 5.76 -4.26 -3.51
CA ALA A 388 6.70 -3.24 -3.01
C ALA A 388 8.14 -3.75 -2.86
N PHE A 389 8.35 -5.04 -2.60
CA PHE A 389 9.69 -5.63 -2.49
C PHE A 389 10.44 -5.78 -3.82
N LEU A 390 9.74 -5.69 -4.95
CA LEU A 390 10.32 -5.79 -6.31
C LEU A 390 11.14 -7.07 -6.58
N PHE A 391 10.97 -8.12 -5.76
CA PHE A 391 11.85 -9.29 -5.74
C PHE A 391 11.85 -10.12 -7.04
N PRO A 392 12.96 -10.84 -7.34
CA PRO A 392 13.07 -11.72 -8.50
C PRO A 392 12.10 -12.90 -8.47
N LYS A 393 11.47 -13.17 -9.61
CA LYS A 393 10.50 -14.26 -9.79
C LYS A 393 10.51 -14.72 -11.24
N TYR A 394 9.89 -15.86 -11.55
CA TYR A 394 9.71 -16.28 -12.93
C TYR A 394 8.76 -15.33 -13.68
N VAL A 395 8.99 -15.15 -14.99
CA VAL A 395 8.07 -14.44 -15.87
C VAL A 395 6.67 -15.03 -15.73
N GLY A 396 5.66 -14.18 -15.59
CA GLY A 396 4.25 -14.54 -15.44
C GLY A 396 3.83 -14.84 -13.99
N ASP A 397 4.77 -14.96 -13.04
CA ASP A 397 4.44 -15.06 -11.61
C ASP A 397 4.09 -13.71 -10.96
N GLN A 398 4.05 -12.61 -11.73
CA GLN A 398 4.02 -11.25 -11.17
C GLN A 398 2.86 -11.03 -10.21
N GLU A 399 1.70 -11.60 -10.49
CA GLU A 399 0.47 -11.46 -9.68
C GLU A 399 0.18 -12.67 -8.78
N SER A 400 1.08 -13.67 -8.78
CA SER A 400 0.97 -14.86 -7.95
C SER A 400 2.03 -14.86 -6.85
N ALA A 401 3.32 -14.75 -7.20
CA ALA A 401 4.42 -14.79 -6.23
C ALA A 401 4.33 -13.68 -5.18
N VAL A 402 3.77 -12.53 -5.53
CA VAL A 402 3.53 -11.41 -4.60
C VAL A 402 2.55 -11.74 -3.47
N ASN A 403 1.81 -12.85 -3.55
CA ASN A 403 0.98 -13.34 -2.45
C ASN A 403 1.78 -14.17 -1.42
N LEU A 404 3.03 -14.54 -1.71
CA LEU A 404 3.86 -15.36 -0.83
C LEU A 404 4.09 -14.74 0.56
N PRO A 405 4.26 -13.41 0.72
CA PRO A 405 4.33 -12.78 2.04
C PRO A 405 3.11 -13.05 2.90
N HIS A 406 1.89 -13.09 2.34
CA HIS A 406 0.69 -13.45 3.10
C HIS A 406 0.80 -14.86 3.68
N VAL A 407 1.21 -15.83 2.85
CA VAL A 407 1.35 -17.23 3.27
C VAL A 407 2.37 -17.34 4.40
N ALA A 408 3.53 -16.71 4.24
CA ALA A 408 4.59 -16.70 5.25
C ALA A 408 4.11 -16.08 6.56
N VAL A 409 3.45 -14.90 6.50
CA VAL A 409 2.95 -14.20 7.69
C VAL A 409 1.93 -15.05 8.44
N MET A 410 0.88 -15.53 7.78
CA MET A 410 -0.18 -16.27 8.47
C MET A 410 0.37 -17.56 9.08
N HIS A 411 1.25 -18.26 8.37
CA HIS A 411 1.83 -19.51 8.86
C HIS A 411 2.88 -19.30 9.95
N GLN A 412 3.87 -18.44 9.74
CA GLN A 412 5.01 -18.28 10.66
C GLN A 412 4.73 -17.31 11.81
N ALA A 413 4.00 -16.22 11.57
CA ALA A 413 3.70 -15.23 12.61
C ALA A 413 2.48 -15.63 13.43
N PHE A 414 1.45 -16.21 12.81
CA PHE A 414 0.16 -16.44 13.46
C PHE A 414 -0.24 -17.92 13.60
N GLY A 415 0.64 -18.84 13.17
CA GLY A 415 0.45 -20.27 13.41
C GLY A 415 -0.69 -20.90 12.62
N ALA A 416 -1.16 -20.25 11.55
CA ALA A 416 -2.15 -20.86 10.65
C ALA A 416 -1.55 -22.10 9.98
N GLU A 417 -2.36 -23.14 9.79
CA GLU A 417 -1.95 -24.31 9.02
C GLU A 417 -1.53 -23.90 7.60
N LEU A 418 -0.53 -24.57 7.02
CA LEU A 418 0.07 -24.11 5.75
C LEU A 418 -0.97 -24.00 4.61
N ASN A 419 -1.89 -24.95 4.52
CA ASN A 419 -2.97 -24.91 3.53
C ASN A 419 -3.97 -23.77 3.81
N GLU A 420 -4.16 -23.36 5.07
CA GLU A 420 -4.97 -22.20 5.44
C GLU A 420 -4.32 -20.89 5.02
N ALA A 421 -3.05 -20.71 5.38
CA ALA A 421 -2.28 -19.56 4.95
C ALA A 421 -2.19 -19.47 3.41
N PHE A 422 -2.03 -20.62 2.74
CA PHE A 422 -1.96 -20.70 1.28
C PHE A 422 -3.27 -20.29 0.60
N ARG A 423 -4.42 -20.84 1.02
CA ARG A 423 -5.71 -20.46 0.43
C ARG A 423 -6.09 -19.02 0.78
N GLY A 424 -5.75 -18.58 1.99
CA GLY A 424 -5.99 -17.22 2.50
C GLY A 424 -5.25 -16.14 1.70
N SER A 425 -4.14 -16.48 1.04
CA SER A 425 -3.39 -15.55 0.21
C SER A 425 -4.10 -15.14 -1.08
N ARG A 426 -5.26 -15.73 -1.37
CA ARG A 426 -6.14 -15.36 -2.47
C ARG A 426 -7.57 -15.23 -1.95
N LEU A 427 -8.50 -14.80 -2.80
CA LEU A 427 -9.95 -14.77 -2.52
C LEU A 427 -10.56 -16.19 -2.42
N ALA A 428 -9.79 -17.15 -1.90
CA ALA A 428 -10.09 -18.55 -1.68
C ALA A 428 -10.03 -18.92 -0.18
N GLY A 429 -9.75 -17.94 0.70
CA GLY A 429 -9.55 -18.15 2.14
C GLY A 429 -10.68 -18.90 2.85
N GLU A 430 -11.90 -18.73 2.36
CA GLU A 430 -13.12 -19.30 2.95
C GLU A 430 -13.40 -20.75 2.51
N GLU A 431 -12.70 -21.29 1.51
CA GLU A 431 -12.97 -22.62 0.95
C GLU A 431 -11.94 -23.66 1.40
N PRO A 432 -12.23 -24.49 2.42
CA PRO A 432 -11.23 -25.42 2.99
C PRO A 432 -10.73 -26.47 2.00
N PHE A 433 -11.51 -26.74 0.94
CA PHE A 433 -11.15 -27.68 -0.12
C PHE A 433 -9.96 -27.19 -0.96
N LYS A 434 -9.62 -25.89 -0.93
CA LYS A 434 -8.48 -25.34 -1.68
C LYS A 434 -7.21 -25.51 -0.86
N THR A 435 -6.39 -26.47 -1.27
CA THR A 435 -5.13 -26.90 -0.63
C THR A 435 -4.04 -26.98 -1.69
N LEU A 436 -2.80 -27.25 -1.30
CA LEU A 436 -1.73 -27.56 -2.26
C LEU A 436 -2.09 -28.77 -3.14
N ASP A 437 -2.63 -29.82 -2.52
CA ASP A 437 -3.02 -31.07 -3.17
C ASP A 437 -4.14 -30.85 -4.19
N THR A 438 -5.20 -30.14 -3.82
CA THR A 438 -6.27 -29.83 -4.78
C THR A 438 -5.83 -28.81 -5.82
N SER A 439 -4.94 -27.86 -5.48
CA SER A 439 -4.34 -26.98 -6.51
C SER A 439 -3.48 -27.77 -7.52
N ALA A 440 -2.83 -28.85 -7.09
CA ALA A 440 -2.10 -29.76 -7.97
C ALA A 440 -3.06 -30.51 -8.89
N ILE A 441 -4.22 -30.97 -8.40
CA ILE A 441 -5.28 -31.56 -9.25
C ILE A 441 -5.77 -30.53 -10.27
N GLU A 442 -6.09 -29.31 -9.86
CA GLU A 442 -6.52 -28.24 -10.77
C GLU A 442 -5.50 -28.01 -11.89
N TRP A 443 -4.21 -27.96 -11.55
CA TRP A 443 -3.15 -27.78 -12.52
C TRP A 443 -3.05 -28.98 -13.48
N MET A 444 -2.99 -30.20 -12.94
CA MET A 444 -2.88 -31.43 -13.75
C MET A 444 -4.07 -31.64 -14.70
N MET A 445 -5.22 -31.01 -14.41
CA MET A 445 -6.44 -31.07 -15.20
C MET A 445 -6.63 -29.91 -16.18
N SER A 446 -5.60 -29.08 -16.35
CA SER A 446 -5.51 -28.09 -17.43
C SER A 446 -5.04 -28.71 -18.76
N ASP A 447 -5.38 -28.04 -19.88
CA ASP A 447 -4.85 -28.46 -21.18
C ASP A 447 -3.33 -28.28 -21.25
N SER A 448 -2.82 -27.18 -20.69
CA SER A 448 -1.39 -26.85 -20.79
C SER A 448 -0.51 -27.81 -19.99
N PHE A 449 -1.02 -28.39 -18.90
CA PHE A 449 -0.30 -29.50 -18.25
C PHE A 449 -0.17 -30.72 -19.16
N VAL A 450 -1.26 -31.12 -19.84
CA VAL A 450 -1.28 -32.32 -20.70
C VAL A 450 -0.52 -32.10 -22.01
N ASP A 451 -0.50 -30.88 -22.53
CA ASP A 451 0.10 -30.54 -23.82
C ASP A 451 1.64 -30.49 -23.75
N ASP A 452 2.19 -29.56 -22.96
CA ASP A 452 3.63 -29.30 -22.89
C ASP A 452 4.17 -29.14 -21.46
N GLY A 453 3.30 -29.20 -20.45
CA GLY A 453 3.68 -29.03 -19.06
C GLY A 453 4.12 -27.61 -18.70
N PHE A 454 3.94 -26.61 -19.59
CA PHE A 454 4.25 -25.21 -19.32
C PHE A 454 2.99 -24.45 -18.90
N MET A 455 3.00 -23.89 -17.70
CA MET A 455 1.87 -23.09 -17.21
C MET A 455 1.92 -21.70 -17.83
N LYS A 456 0.88 -21.29 -18.56
CA LYS A 456 0.86 -19.98 -19.23
C LYS A 456 0.70 -18.87 -18.20
N ALA A 457 1.18 -17.67 -18.52
CA ALA A 457 1.10 -16.51 -17.62
C ALA A 457 -0.34 -16.25 -17.10
N ALA A 458 -1.34 -16.37 -17.97
CA ALA A 458 -2.75 -16.21 -17.58
C ALA A 458 -3.25 -17.30 -16.60
N GLU A 459 -2.68 -18.51 -16.65
CA GLU A 459 -3.07 -19.62 -15.77
C GLU A 459 -2.45 -19.49 -14.37
N ARG A 460 -1.29 -18.83 -14.24
CA ARG A 460 -0.68 -18.57 -12.92
C ARG A 460 -1.10 -17.24 -12.30
N ALA A 461 -1.30 -16.19 -13.11
CA ALA A 461 -1.64 -14.87 -12.60
C ALA A 461 -2.92 -14.92 -11.77
N TYR A 462 -2.86 -14.40 -10.53
CA TYR A 462 -3.99 -14.43 -9.60
C TYR A 462 -4.55 -15.84 -9.31
N GLN A 463 -3.78 -16.91 -9.49
CA GLN A 463 -4.19 -18.29 -9.15
C GLN A 463 -3.28 -18.89 -8.07
N LEU A 464 -3.84 -19.76 -7.22
CA LEU A 464 -3.08 -20.45 -6.16
C LEU A 464 -1.90 -21.25 -6.73
N LYS A 465 -2.11 -21.97 -7.84
CA LYS A 465 -1.05 -22.71 -8.55
C LYS A 465 0.14 -21.85 -8.98
N GLY A 466 -0.06 -20.54 -9.17
CA GLY A 466 1.00 -19.64 -9.61
C GLY A 466 2.13 -19.47 -8.59
N HIS A 467 1.84 -19.56 -7.30
CA HIS A 467 2.84 -19.48 -6.22
C HIS A 467 2.98 -20.76 -5.41
N ALA A 468 2.24 -21.83 -5.74
CA ALA A 468 2.28 -23.12 -5.07
C ALA A 468 3.70 -23.72 -4.97
N LYS A 469 4.52 -23.59 -6.01
CA LYS A 469 5.92 -24.04 -6.02
C LYS A 469 6.75 -23.49 -4.86
N TYR A 470 6.58 -22.20 -4.52
CA TYR A 470 7.32 -21.59 -3.41
C TYR A 470 6.80 -22.12 -2.08
N VAL A 471 5.49 -22.32 -1.95
CA VAL A 471 4.87 -22.89 -0.75
C VAL A 471 5.27 -24.35 -0.56
N ASP A 472 5.40 -25.12 -1.64
CA ASP A 472 5.94 -26.48 -1.61
C ASP A 472 7.41 -26.53 -1.20
N ILE A 473 8.22 -25.58 -1.68
CA ILE A 473 9.60 -25.44 -1.21
C ILE A 473 9.61 -25.15 0.29
N ALA A 474 8.75 -24.27 0.79
CA ALA A 474 8.64 -24.00 2.23
C ALA A 474 8.18 -25.25 3.01
N ARG A 475 7.18 -26.00 2.49
CA ARG A 475 6.68 -27.27 3.07
C ARG A 475 7.79 -28.32 3.17
N LEU A 476 8.61 -28.42 2.13
CA LEU A 476 9.63 -29.46 2.00
C LEU A 476 10.99 -29.07 2.57
N PHE A 477 11.34 -27.79 2.67
CA PHE A 477 12.71 -27.39 3.01
C PHE A 477 12.76 -26.24 4.02
N GLY A 478 11.61 -25.75 4.46
CA GLY A 478 11.49 -24.63 5.38
C GLY A 478 11.56 -23.28 4.68
N TRP A 479 10.96 -22.28 5.31
CA TRP A 479 10.95 -20.89 4.82
C TRP A 479 12.33 -20.26 4.76
N ASP A 480 13.26 -20.68 5.63
CA ASP A 480 14.64 -20.19 5.65
C ASP A 480 15.36 -20.43 4.32
N ALA A 481 15.01 -21.48 3.58
CA ALA A 481 15.59 -21.73 2.27
C ALA A 481 15.21 -20.63 1.26
N LEU A 482 13.93 -20.21 1.25
CA LEU A 482 13.47 -19.08 0.44
C LEU A 482 14.10 -17.77 0.91
N GLY A 483 14.22 -17.56 2.22
CA GLY A 483 14.92 -16.41 2.79
C GLY A 483 16.37 -16.31 2.33
N LYS A 484 17.12 -17.42 2.36
CA LYS A 484 18.51 -17.51 1.85
C LYS A 484 18.59 -17.24 0.35
N PHE A 485 17.65 -17.80 -0.41
CA PHE A 485 17.55 -17.53 -1.85
C PHE A 485 17.42 -16.03 -2.11
N PHE A 486 16.40 -15.38 -1.53
CA PHE A 486 16.17 -13.95 -1.76
C PHE A 486 17.32 -13.11 -1.22
N ALA A 487 17.90 -13.43 -0.06
CA ALA A 487 19.08 -12.76 0.48
C ALA A 487 20.26 -12.81 -0.50
N SER A 488 20.48 -13.95 -1.16
CA SER A 488 21.53 -14.04 -2.18
C SER A 488 21.23 -13.11 -3.36
N THR A 489 19.97 -12.98 -3.79
CA THR A 489 19.62 -12.01 -4.85
C THR A 489 19.81 -10.55 -4.42
N GLN A 490 19.63 -10.25 -3.12
CA GLN A 490 19.96 -8.93 -2.57
C GLN A 490 21.47 -8.69 -2.66
N GLN A 491 22.29 -9.69 -2.31
CA GLN A 491 23.75 -9.60 -2.41
C GLN A 491 24.21 -9.36 -3.84
N ASP A 492 23.60 -10.02 -4.84
CA ASP A 492 23.93 -9.76 -6.24
C ASP A 492 23.70 -8.30 -6.64
N HIS A 493 22.60 -7.70 -6.17
CA HIS A 493 22.37 -6.28 -6.39
C HIS A 493 23.47 -5.43 -5.76
N MET A 494 23.87 -5.76 -4.52
CA MET A 494 24.95 -5.04 -3.82
C MET A 494 26.31 -5.19 -4.53
N ASP A 495 26.55 -6.32 -5.18
CA ASP A 495 27.75 -6.59 -5.97
C ASP A 495 27.70 -5.95 -7.38
N GLY A 496 26.61 -5.26 -7.74
CA GLY A 496 26.41 -4.69 -9.07
C GLY A 496 26.12 -5.72 -10.18
N LYS A 497 25.73 -6.94 -9.81
CA LYS A 497 25.38 -8.01 -10.75
C LYS A 497 23.97 -7.82 -11.31
N PRO A 498 23.64 -8.44 -12.46
CA PRO A 498 22.27 -8.45 -12.98
C PRO A 498 21.26 -8.96 -11.95
N TRP A 499 20.19 -8.20 -11.75
CA TRP A 499 19.11 -8.52 -10.82
C TRP A 499 17.76 -8.52 -11.57
N PRO A 500 17.46 -9.58 -12.34
CA PRO A 500 16.25 -9.64 -13.14
C PRO A 500 15.02 -9.78 -12.23
N ARG A 501 14.06 -8.88 -12.37
CA ARG A 501 12.79 -8.95 -11.62
C ARG A 501 11.88 -10.07 -12.14
N ASN A 502 12.02 -10.43 -13.41
CA ASN A 502 11.19 -11.41 -14.10
C ASN A 502 12.10 -12.31 -14.95
N SER A 503 12.50 -13.46 -14.43
CA SER A 503 13.42 -14.40 -15.08
C SER A 503 12.69 -15.32 -16.06
N THR A 504 13.27 -15.55 -17.24
CA THR A 504 12.72 -16.43 -18.28
C THR A 504 13.86 -17.05 -19.10
N GLY A 505 13.57 -18.08 -19.89
CA GLY A 505 14.59 -18.75 -20.70
C GLY A 505 15.76 -19.26 -19.85
N GLU A 506 16.98 -19.08 -20.32
CA GLU A 506 18.19 -19.48 -19.59
C GLU A 506 18.38 -18.72 -18.26
N GLU A 507 17.87 -17.49 -18.15
CA GLU A 507 17.84 -16.78 -16.86
C GLU A 507 16.90 -17.46 -15.86
N GLY A 508 15.79 -18.06 -16.34
CA GLY A 508 14.89 -18.87 -15.53
C GLY A 508 15.52 -20.20 -15.09
N ASP A 509 16.34 -20.81 -15.95
CA ASP A 509 17.12 -22.00 -15.59
C ASP A 509 18.17 -21.67 -14.52
N ALA A 510 18.87 -20.53 -14.65
CA ALA A 510 19.81 -20.03 -13.66
C ALA A 510 19.13 -19.66 -12.33
N TYR A 511 17.92 -19.07 -12.38
CA TYR A 511 17.08 -18.84 -11.20
C TYR A 511 16.80 -20.16 -10.47
N THR A 512 16.43 -21.21 -11.23
CA THR A 512 16.13 -22.54 -10.67
C THR A 512 17.35 -23.20 -10.05
N LEU A 513 18.52 -23.07 -10.69
CA LEU A 513 19.80 -23.52 -10.12
C LEU A 513 20.06 -22.85 -8.78
N ARG A 514 20.01 -21.53 -8.74
CA ARG A 514 20.26 -20.76 -7.52
C ARG A 514 19.28 -21.08 -6.40
N LEU A 515 18.00 -21.25 -6.73
CA LEU A 515 16.99 -21.68 -5.77
C LEU A 515 17.30 -23.09 -5.24
N SER A 516 17.78 -23.99 -6.10
CA SER A 516 18.23 -25.33 -5.72
C SER A 516 19.46 -25.30 -4.81
N GLU A 517 20.43 -24.42 -5.07
CA GLU A 517 21.59 -24.20 -4.20
C GLU A 517 21.18 -23.72 -2.80
N SER A 518 20.20 -22.82 -2.71
CA SER A 518 19.71 -22.30 -1.42
C SER A 518 19.03 -23.37 -0.56
N VAL A 519 18.42 -24.37 -1.22
CA VAL A 519 17.76 -25.52 -0.59
C VAL A 519 18.74 -26.66 -0.32
N GLY A 520 19.81 -26.77 -1.12
CA GLY A 520 20.75 -27.89 -1.09
C GLY A 520 20.22 -29.16 -1.78
N ALA A 521 19.25 -29.02 -2.69
CA ALA A 521 18.66 -30.14 -3.43
C ALA A 521 18.20 -29.71 -4.82
N ASP A 522 18.18 -30.64 -5.77
CA ASP A 522 17.69 -30.39 -7.13
C ASP A 522 16.17 -30.12 -7.16
N LEU A 523 15.77 -28.87 -7.35
CA LEU A 523 14.37 -28.46 -7.42
C LEU A 523 13.75 -28.58 -8.82
N ARG A 524 14.53 -28.89 -9.86
CA ARG A 524 14.02 -28.96 -11.24
C ARG A 524 12.79 -29.86 -11.37
N PRO A 525 12.70 -31.06 -10.77
CA PRO A 525 11.47 -31.85 -10.84
C PRO A 525 10.23 -31.13 -10.29
N LEU A 526 10.35 -30.42 -9.16
CA LEU A 526 9.24 -29.67 -8.55
C LEU A 526 8.85 -28.44 -9.39
N ILE A 527 9.84 -27.69 -9.87
CA ILE A 527 9.64 -26.50 -10.69
C ILE A 527 9.05 -26.85 -12.06
N HIS A 528 9.51 -27.96 -12.66
CA HIS A 528 8.92 -28.52 -13.88
C HIS A 528 7.47 -28.94 -13.63
N PHE A 529 7.19 -29.69 -12.56
CA PHE A 529 5.81 -30.04 -12.22
C PHE A 529 4.90 -28.81 -12.14
N TRP A 530 5.34 -27.75 -11.46
CA TRP A 530 4.59 -26.50 -11.34
C TRP A 530 4.68 -25.58 -12.58
N GLY A 531 4.91 -26.15 -13.75
CA GLY A 531 4.66 -25.46 -15.02
C GLY A 531 5.84 -24.69 -15.58
N ILE A 532 7.06 -24.94 -15.12
CA ILE A 532 8.26 -24.22 -15.53
C ILE A 532 9.36 -25.24 -15.93
N PRO A 533 9.21 -25.92 -17.08
CA PRO A 533 10.23 -26.79 -17.63
C PRO A 533 11.54 -26.04 -17.92
N ILE A 534 12.66 -26.75 -17.78
CA ILE A 534 14.00 -26.23 -18.12
C ILE A 534 14.12 -26.03 -19.63
N VAL A 535 14.57 -24.85 -20.04
CA VAL A 535 14.66 -24.46 -21.46
C VAL A 535 15.92 -25.01 -22.12
N ASN A 536 17.05 -25.05 -21.39
CA ASN A 536 18.30 -25.66 -21.85
C ASN A 536 18.71 -26.86 -20.97
N PRO A 537 18.12 -28.05 -21.19
CA PRO A 537 18.43 -29.28 -20.46
C PRO A 537 19.91 -29.60 -20.29
N GLN A 538 20.68 -29.49 -21.37
CA GLN A 538 22.09 -29.92 -21.40
C GLN A 538 22.96 -29.03 -20.52
N ALA A 539 22.79 -27.71 -20.65
CA ALA A 539 23.49 -26.74 -19.82
C ALA A 539 23.06 -26.85 -18.35
N SER A 540 21.75 -26.98 -18.10
CA SER A 540 21.22 -27.18 -16.75
C SER A 540 21.78 -28.44 -16.09
N ASP A 541 21.80 -29.57 -16.78
CA ASP A 541 22.35 -30.83 -16.26
C ASP A 541 23.84 -30.70 -15.90
N ALA A 542 24.63 -29.99 -16.72
CA ALA A 542 26.02 -29.73 -16.42
C ALA A 542 26.19 -28.84 -15.18
N ALA A 543 25.40 -27.77 -15.08
CA ALA A 543 25.47 -26.82 -13.96
C ALA A 543 25.05 -27.47 -12.62
N PHE A 544 23.98 -28.26 -12.60
CA PHE A 544 23.53 -28.97 -11.39
C PHE A 544 24.53 -30.01 -10.92
N ARG A 545 25.16 -30.76 -11.86
CA ARG A 545 26.28 -31.67 -11.52
C ARG A 545 27.47 -30.92 -10.94
N ALA A 546 27.84 -29.77 -11.52
CA ALA A 546 28.95 -28.96 -11.04
C ALA A 546 28.67 -28.38 -9.63
N ALA A 547 27.42 -28.03 -9.33
CA ALA A 547 26.98 -27.57 -8.01
C ALA A 547 26.81 -28.72 -6.98
N GLY A 548 27.00 -29.98 -7.38
CA GLY A 548 26.83 -31.14 -6.50
C GLY A 548 25.39 -31.38 -6.04
N LEU A 549 24.41 -30.85 -6.76
CA LEU A 549 22.99 -30.96 -6.42
C LEU A 549 22.44 -32.32 -6.85
N ASN A 550 21.83 -33.03 -5.91
CA ASN A 550 21.26 -34.36 -6.14
C ASN A 550 19.73 -34.33 -6.10
N PRO A 551 19.05 -35.26 -6.81
CA PRO A 551 17.61 -35.42 -6.71
C PRO A 551 17.15 -35.68 -5.26
N SER A 552 16.04 -35.06 -4.85
CA SER A 552 15.48 -35.17 -3.50
C SER A 552 14.40 -36.24 -3.41
N THR A 553 14.57 -37.20 -2.50
CA THR A 553 13.53 -38.21 -2.18
C THR A 553 12.22 -37.55 -1.76
N ARG A 554 12.27 -36.44 -1.02
CA ARG A 554 11.08 -35.70 -0.57
C ARG A 554 10.29 -35.11 -1.74
N ILE A 555 10.99 -34.64 -2.78
CA ILE A 555 10.34 -34.15 -4.01
C ILE A 555 9.76 -35.33 -4.78
N HIS A 556 10.50 -36.43 -4.92
CA HIS A 556 10.02 -37.63 -5.57
C HIS A 556 8.72 -38.15 -4.93
N GLU A 557 8.71 -38.31 -3.61
CA GLU A 557 7.53 -38.73 -2.83
C GLU A 557 6.34 -37.78 -3.05
N LEU A 558 6.59 -36.46 -3.07
CA LEU A 558 5.54 -35.50 -3.33
C LEU A 558 4.95 -35.62 -4.75
N LEU A 559 5.80 -35.80 -5.77
CA LEU A 559 5.32 -35.96 -7.14
C LEU A 559 4.56 -37.28 -7.33
N VAL A 560 4.99 -38.36 -6.67
CA VAL A 560 4.26 -39.63 -6.64
C VAL A 560 2.91 -39.45 -5.94
N HIS A 561 2.86 -38.72 -4.83
CA HIS A 561 1.62 -38.37 -4.15
C HIS A 561 0.67 -37.60 -5.07
N TYR A 562 1.13 -36.49 -5.66
CA TYR A 562 0.32 -35.71 -6.62
C TYR A 562 -0.18 -36.55 -7.78
N LYS A 563 0.64 -37.45 -8.33
CA LYS A 563 0.20 -38.38 -9.39
C LYS A 563 -0.96 -39.27 -8.93
N GLY A 564 -0.94 -39.71 -7.67
CA GLY A 564 -2.02 -40.49 -7.06
C GLY A 564 -3.32 -39.71 -6.85
N LEU A 565 -3.30 -38.38 -6.94
CA LEU A 565 -4.48 -37.52 -6.78
C LEU A 565 -5.25 -37.29 -8.09
N ILE A 566 -4.72 -37.71 -9.24
CA ILE A 566 -5.40 -37.54 -10.53
C ILE A 566 -6.76 -38.29 -10.48
N PRO A 567 -7.89 -37.62 -10.75
CA PRO A 567 -9.20 -38.28 -10.75
C PRO A 567 -9.22 -39.49 -11.68
N ALA A 568 -9.64 -40.65 -11.17
CA ALA A 568 -9.57 -41.90 -11.93
C ALA A 568 -10.66 -42.00 -13.02
N ASP A 569 -11.82 -41.37 -12.80
CA ASP A 569 -12.99 -41.47 -13.65
C ASP A 569 -13.79 -40.14 -13.70
N ASN A 570 -14.86 -40.13 -14.51
CA ASN A 570 -15.73 -38.96 -14.67
C ASN A 570 -16.37 -38.50 -13.34
N ALA A 571 -16.75 -39.45 -12.49
CA ALA A 571 -17.45 -39.14 -11.25
C ALA A 571 -16.51 -38.43 -10.27
N ALA A 572 -15.29 -38.94 -10.09
CA ALA A 572 -14.25 -38.33 -9.29
C ALA A 572 -13.85 -36.94 -9.81
N PHE A 573 -13.73 -36.80 -11.14
CA PHE A 573 -13.42 -35.51 -11.76
C PHE A 573 -14.53 -34.48 -11.50
N ARG A 574 -15.81 -34.86 -11.70
CA ARG A 574 -16.95 -33.96 -11.47
C ARG A 574 -17.10 -33.58 -10.00
N ASP A 575 -16.93 -34.52 -9.08
CA ASP A 575 -16.93 -34.25 -7.64
C ASP A 575 -15.83 -33.24 -7.26
N TYR A 576 -14.60 -33.48 -7.73
CA TYR A 576 -13.48 -32.56 -7.55
C TYR A 576 -13.79 -31.16 -8.11
N ALA A 577 -14.17 -31.08 -9.39
CA ALA A 577 -14.38 -29.82 -10.08
C ALA A 577 -15.54 -29.03 -9.45
N PHE A 578 -16.61 -29.71 -9.05
CA PHE A 578 -17.73 -29.08 -8.36
C PHE A 578 -17.30 -28.47 -7.02
N LYS A 579 -16.52 -29.20 -6.21
CA LYS A 579 -15.99 -28.70 -4.93
C LYS A 579 -15.00 -27.55 -5.12
N TRP A 580 -14.16 -27.61 -6.15
CA TRP A 580 -13.17 -26.56 -6.41
C TRP A 580 -13.81 -25.24 -6.86
N TRP A 581 -14.80 -25.31 -7.76
CA TRP A 581 -15.46 -24.13 -8.32
C TRP A 581 -16.69 -23.68 -7.51
N GLY A 582 -17.21 -24.52 -6.61
CA GLY A 582 -18.47 -24.31 -5.89
C GLY A 582 -19.72 -24.45 -6.77
N LYS A 583 -19.53 -24.89 -8.02
CA LYS A 583 -20.55 -25.00 -9.07
C LYS A 583 -20.04 -25.91 -10.20
N GLU A 584 -20.92 -26.26 -11.12
CA GLU A 584 -20.49 -26.79 -12.42
C GLU A 584 -19.66 -25.73 -13.17
N PRO A 585 -18.44 -26.07 -13.63
CA PRO A 585 -17.56 -25.15 -14.36
C PRO A 585 -18.20 -24.71 -15.67
N ARG A 586 -17.91 -23.47 -16.09
CA ARG A 586 -18.53 -22.87 -17.28
C ARG A 586 -17.58 -22.80 -18.47
N THR A 587 -18.13 -22.92 -19.67
CA THR A 587 -17.38 -22.82 -20.94
C THR A 587 -16.84 -21.41 -21.21
N ASP A 588 -17.46 -20.38 -20.61
CA ASP A 588 -16.97 -19.00 -20.57
C ASP A 588 -16.07 -18.70 -19.35
N GLY A 589 -15.77 -19.72 -18.54
CA GLY A 589 -14.89 -19.63 -17.38
C GLY A 589 -13.46 -19.23 -17.73
N PHE A 590 -12.74 -18.69 -16.74
CA PHE A 590 -11.37 -18.22 -16.97
C PHE A 590 -10.38 -19.39 -16.96
N THR A 591 -9.55 -19.50 -17.99
CA THR A 591 -8.45 -20.48 -18.10
C THR A 591 -8.89 -21.92 -17.83
N THR A 592 -8.51 -22.49 -16.69
CA THR A 592 -8.71 -23.90 -16.31
C THR A 592 -10.16 -24.23 -15.98
N GLU A 593 -10.99 -23.27 -15.55
CA GLU A 593 -12.44 -23.49 -15.40
C GLU A 593 -13.05 -23.93 -16.74
N ARG A 594 -12.68 -23.26 -17.83
CA ARG A 594 -13.13 -23.63 -19.18
C ARG A 594 -12.61 -25.00 -19.62
N ASN A 595 -11.38 -25.37 -19.26
CA ASN A 595 -10.88 -26.71 -19.53
C ASN A 595 -11.70 -27.76 -18.77
N HIS A 596 -12.05 -27.50 -17.52
CA HIS A 596 -12.88 -28.40 -16.74
C HIS A 596 -14.30 -28.51 -17.30
N ALA A 597 -14.89 -27.40 -17.77
CA ALA A 597 -16.19 -27.39 -18.42
C ALA A 597 -16.21 -28.23 -19.71
N ALA A 598 -15.16 -28.11 -20.53
CA ALA A 598 -15.02 -28.91 -21.76
C ALA A 598 -14.88 -30.42 -21.48
N ARG A 599 -14.39 -30.79 -20.30
CA ARG A 599 -14.22 -32.18 -19.83
C ARG A 599 -15.40 -32.70 -19.02
N TRP A 600 -16.39 -31.87 -18.68
CA TRP A 600 -17.45 -32.21 -17.73
C TRP A 600 -18.15 -33.54 -18.03
N ALA A 601 -18.57 -33.74 -19.28
CA ALA A 601 -19.26 -34.96 -19.71
C ALA A 601 -18.33 -36.04 -20.29
N THR A 602 -17.06 -35.70 -20.57
CA THR A 602 -16.16 -36.52 -21.40
C THR A 602 -14.91 -37.01 -20.66
N TYR A 603 -14.69 -36.57 -19.42
CA TYR A 603 -13.59 -37.05 -18.60
C TYR A 603 -13.64 -38.56 -18.39
N ASP A 604 -12.57 -39.26 -18.75
CA ASP A 604 -12.45 -40.70 -18.68
C ASP A 604 -11.04 -41.16 -18.26
N GLU A 605 -10.86 -42.47 -18.14
CA GLU A 605 -9.57 -43.09 -17.79
C GLU A 605 -8.46 -42.75 -18.79
N ALA A 606 -8.78 -42.55 -20.07
CA ALA A 606 -7.80 -42.21 -21.09
C ALA A 606 -7.27 -40.78 -20.88
N GLN A 607 -8.12 -39.84 -20.47
CA GLN A 607 -7.70 -38.49 -20.08
C GLN A 607 -6.91 -38.50 -18.77
N ALA A 608 -7.32 -39.28 -17.76
CA ALA A 608 -6.55 -39.47 -16.54
C ALA A 608 -5.14 -40.03 -16.83
N ALA A 609 -5.05 -41.03 -17.71
CA ALA A 609 -3.78 -41.62 -18.12
C ALA A 609 -2.86 -40.63 -18.87
N LYS A 610 -3.40 -39.65 -19.59
CA LYS A 610 -2.59 -38.60 -20.25
C LYS A 610 -1.88 -37.72 -19.22
N ALA A 611 -2.61 -37.20 -18.23
CA ALA A 611 -2.01 -36.42 -17.14
C ALA A 611 -1.00 -37.26 -16.35
N GLY A 612 -1.33 -38.53 -16.06
CA GLY A 612 -0.43 -39.46 -15.38
C GLY A 612 0.86 -39.73 -16.16
N LYS A 613 0.81 -39.79 -17.49
CA LYS A 613 1.99 -39.95 -18.36
C LYS A 613 2.89 -38.73 -18.34
N VAL A 614 2.33 -37.52 -18.36
CA VAL A 614 3.13 -36.28 -18.27
C VAL A 614 3.89 -36.25 -16.94
N LEU A 615 3.20 -36.48 -15.82
CA LEU A 615 3.86 -36.47 -14.51
C LEU A 615 4.89 -37.61 -14.38
N GLN A 616 4.59 -38.80 -14.92
CA GLN A 616 5.58 -39.88 -14.94
C GLN A 616 6.82 -39.51 -15.76
N ALA A 617 6.66 -38.85 -16.91
CA ALA A 617 7.79 -38.40 -17.72
C ALA A 617 8.66 -37.36 -16.97
N ILE A 618 8.05 -36.48 -16.17
CA ILE A 618 8.78 -35.58 -15.27
C ILE A 618 9.56 -36.39 -14.24
N ILE A 619 8.92 -37.35 -13.56
CA ILE A 619 9.58 -38.20 -12.56
C ILE A 619 10.76 -38.97 -13.19
N ASP A 620 10.55 -39.66 -14.31
CA ASP A 620 11.56 -40.48 -14.99
C ASP A 620 12.77 -39.64 -15.45
N ARG A 621 12.53 -38.38 -15.84
CA ARG A 621 13.58 -37.45 -16.27
C ARG A 621 14.56 -37.14 -15.14
N TYR A 622 14.08 -36.94 -13.92
CA TYR A 622 14.90 -36.46 -12.80
C TYR A 622 15.25 -37.54 -11.78
N PHE A 623 14.53 -38.67 -11.80
CA PHE A 623 14.74 -39.81 -10.91
C PHE A 623 14.88 -41.11 -11.71
N PRO A 624 15.90 -41.21 -12.60
CA PRO A 624 16.07 -42.40 -13.42
C PRO A 624 16.35 -43.61 -12.51
N VAL A 625 15.59 -44.68 -12.71
CA VAL A 625 15.89 -45.98 -12.10
C VAL A 625 17.30 -46.37 -12.55
N LYS A 626 18.24 -46.52 -11.61
CA LYS A 626 19.57 -47.06 -11.92
C LYS A 626 19.36 -48.45 -12.53
N LYS A 627 19.62 -48.57 -13.83
CA LYS A 627 19.65 -49.85 -14.53
C LYS A 627 20.88 -50.66 -14.13
#